data_AF-A0A3P7DLA3-F1
#
_entry.id   AF-A0A3P7DLA3-F1
#
_cell.length_a   1.000
_cell.length_b   1.000
_cell.length_c   1.000
_cell.angle_alpha   90.00
_cell.angle_beta   90.00
_cell.angle_gamma   90.00
#
_symmetry.space_group_name_H-M   'P 1'
#
loop_
_entity.id
_entity.type
_entity.pdbx_description
1 polymer ?
#
loop_
_entity_poly.entity_id
_entity_poly.type
_entity_poly.pdbx_seq_one_letter_code
_entity_poly.pdbx_strand_id
1 'polypeptide(L)'
;MGYKKTRLSWYESIAPGLVTLDQSMDFIPGTKMGLAGMIAAGTMTTGAVAVTAMCVPFVTPALRKICIPYVPATPQQLQNVATALSTCPAKVSPLVDLGSGDGRVVSCFFFFFFHF
;
A
#
# COMPACT_ATOMS: atom_id res chain seq x y z
N MET A 1 -36.90 14.88 38.69
CA MET A 1 -35.42 15.01 38.67
C MET A 1 -34.84 13.65 38.25
N GLY A 2 -34.62 13.39 36.95
CA GLY A 2 -34.40 12.01 36.44
C GLY A 2 -33.49 11.84 35.22
N TYR A 3 -32.58 12.78 34.96
CA TYR A 3 -31.78 12.83 33.73
C TYR A 3 -30.29 12.50 33.98
N LYS A 4 -29.92 11.31 34.49
CA LYS A 4 -28.50 10.88 34.57
C LYS A 4 -28.19 9.39 34.40
N LYS A 5 -29.13 8.53 33.96
CA LYS A 5 -28.92 7.06 33.97
C LYS A 5 -28.33 6.45 32.68
N THR A 6 -28.41 7.13 31.53
CA THR A 6 -28.01 6.56 30.23
C THR A 6 -26.53 6.68 29.89
N ARG A 7 -25.81 7.70 30.38
CA ARG A 7 -24.38 7.89 30.07
C ARG A 7 -23.48 6.84 30.75
N LEU A 8 -23.88 6.32 31.92
CA LEU A 8 -23.13 5.30 32.65
C LEU A 8 -23.23 3.92 31.98
N SER A 9 -24.38 3.58 31.39
CA SER A 9 -24.60 2.29 30.70
C SER A 9 -23.69 2.10 29.49
N TRP A 10 -23.41 3.15 28.72
CA TRP A 10 -22.46 3.06 27.61
C TRP A 10 -21.04 2.81 28.12
N TYR A 11 -20.62 3.48 29.19
CA TYR A 11 -19.29 3.30 29.77
C TYR A 11 -19.08 1.88 30.28
N GLU A 12 -20.08 1.30 30.94
CA GLU A 12 -20.01 -0.11 31.39
C GLU A 12 -20.03 -1.13 30.24
N SER A 13 -20.54 -0.77 29.06
CA SER A 13 -20.52 -1.66 27.88
C SER A 13 -19.17 -1.70 27.16
N ILE A 14 -18.34 -0.65 27.25
CA ILE A 14 -16.99 -0.59 26.66
C ILE A 14 -15.87 -0.83 27.68
N ALA A 15 -16.13 -0.62 28.97
CA ALA A 15 -15.21 -0.92 30.06
C ALA A 15 -14.60 -2.34 30.01
N PRO A 16 -15.37 -3.43 29.78
CA PRO A 16 -14.77 -4.77 29.69
C PRO A 16 -13.79 -4.91 28.52
N GLY A 17 -14.04 -4.25 27.38
CA GLY A 17 -13.13 -4.25 26.23
C GLY A 17 -11.81 -3.52 26.49
N LEU A 18 -11.89 -2.38 27.21
CA LEU A 18 -10.70 -1.64 27.64
C LEU A 18 -9.88 -2.41 28.68
N VAL A 19 -10.52 -3.05 29.65
CA VAL A 19 -9.86 -3.89 30.66
C VAL A 19 -9.18 -5.10 29.99
N THR A 20 -9.81 -5.74 29.01
CA THR A 20 -9.16 -6.86 28.30
C THR A 20 -7.96 -6.46 27.45
N LEU A 21 -7.94 -5.23 26.91
CA LEU A 21 -6.78 -4.71 26.18
C LEU A 21 -5.64 -4.35 27.13
N ASP A 22 -5.96 -3.75 28.28
CA ASP A 22 -5.01 -3.45 29.36
C ASP A 22 -4.36 -4.75 29.89
N GLN A 23 -5.17 -5.79 30.15
CA GLN A 23 -4.69 -7.11 30.57
C GLN A 23 -3.81 -7.81 29.52
N SER A 24 -3.93 -7.47 28.24
CA SER A 24 -3.04 -7.99 27.19
C SER A 24 -1.67 -7.30 27.19
N MET A 25 -1.57 -6.09 27.74
CA MET A 25 -0.31 -5.39 27.97
C MET A 25 0.37 -5.81 29.27
N ASP A 26 -0.38 -6.39 30.22
CA ASP A 26 0.13 -6.93 31.48
C ASP A 26 0.89 -8.27 31.34
N PHE A 27 0.93 -8.88 30.14
CA PHE A 27 1.74 -10.08 29.88
C PHE A 27 3.26 -9.80 29.79
N ILE A 28 3.73 -8.62 30.20
CA ILE A 28 5.14 -8.43 30.55
C ILE A 28 5.25 -8.66 32.06
N PRO A 29 5.43 -9.92 32.54
CA PRO A 29 5.62 -10.17 33.96
C PRO A 29 6.78 -9.31 34.44
N GLY A 30 6.60 -8.64 35.58
CA GLY A 30 7.43 -7.57 36.18
C GLY A 30 8.92 -7.85 36.33
N THR A 31 9.55 -8.16 35.21
CA THR A 31 10.96 -8.39 35.04
C THR A 31 11.56 -7.00 35.06
N LYS A 32 12.31 -6.67 36.11
CA LYS A 32 13.16 -5.48 36.14
C LYS A 32 14.19 -5.64 35.04
N MET A 33 13.82 -5.30 33.82
CA MET A 33 14.64 -5.46 32.64
C MET A 33 15.76 -4.44 32.78
N GLY A 34 17.00 -4.94 32.91
CA GLY A 34 18.17 -4.07 32.96
C GLY A 34 18.24 -3.21 31.70
N LEU A 35 18.95 -2.09 31.77
CA LEU A 35 19.12 -1.15 30.64
C LEU A 35 19.49 -1.88 29.33
N ALA A 36 20.35 -2.90 29.41
CA ALA A 36 20.73 -3.72 28.26
C ALA A 36 19.53 -4.44 27.61
N GLY A 37 18.61 -4.97 28.40
CA GLY A 37 17.39 -5.60 27.87
C GLY A 37 16.44 -4.59 27.25
N MET A 38 16.31 -3.39 27.83
CA MET A 38 15.52 -2.30 27.25
C MET A 38 16.10 -1.83 25.91
N ILE A 39 17.43 -1.70 25.81
CA ILE A 39 18.10 -1.36 24.55
C ILE A 39 17.91 -2.48 23.51
N ALA A 40 18.04 -3.75 23.92
CA ALA A 40 17.84 -4.87 23.01
C ALA A 40 16.39 -4.93 22.49
N ALA A 41 15.40 -4.79 23.37
CA ALA A 41 13.99 -4.77 22.98
C ALA A 41 13.68 -3.56 22.07
N GLY A 42 14.14 -2.37 22.45
CA GLY A 42 13.93 -1.14 21.68
C GLY A 42 14.53 -1.20 20.28
N THR A 43 15.75 -1.71 20.14
CA THR A 43 16.42 -1.85 18.83
C THR A 43 15.74 -2.89 17.95
N MET A 44 15.30 -4.03 18.51
CA MET A 44 14.59 -5.08 17.77
C MET A 44 13.22 -4.59 17.29
N THR A 45 12.41 -3.97 18.15
CA THR A 45 11.10 -3.43 17.78
C THR A 45 11.24 -2.32 16.74
N THR A 46 12.18 -1.38 16.93
CA THR A 46 12.42 -0.29 15.96
C THR A 46 12.86 -0.84 14.61
N GLY A 47 13.78 -1.81 14.60
CA GLY A 47 14.25 -2.46 13.38
C GLY A 47 13.13 -3.16 12.63
N ALA A 48 12.29 -3.93 13.34
CA ALA A 48 11.16 -4.63 12.74
C ALA A 48 10.15 -3.65 12.11
N VAL A 49 9.83 -2.55 12.80
CA VAL A 49 8.93 -1.51 12.28
C VAL A 49 9.54 -0.81 11.06
N ALA A 50 10.83 -0.46 11.12
CA ALA A 50 11.52 0.20 10.01
C ALA A 50 11.55 -0.66 8.75
N VAL A 51 11.92 -1.95 8.87
CA VAL A 51 11.90 -2.89 7.74
C VAL A 51 10.48 -3.03 7.19
N THR A 52 9.49 -3.21 8.06
CA THR A 52 8.09 -3.31 7.64
C THR A 52 7.65 -2.07 6.85
N ALA A 53 7.90 -0.87 7.38
CA ALA A 53 7.54 0.38 6.72
C ALA A 53 8.21 0.54 5.35
N MET A 54 9.47 0.14 5.21
CA MET A 54 10.19 0.17 3.93
C MET A 54 9.63 -0.86 2.92
N CYS A 55 9.17 -2.01 3.39
CA CYS A 55 8.66 -3.07 2.51
C CYS A 55 7.19 -2.87 2.09
N VAL A 56 6.38 -2.18 2.90
CA VAL A 56 4.95 -1.92 2.62
C VAL A 56 4.68 -1.43 1.18
N PRO A 57 5.36 -0.42 0.60
CA PRO A 57 5.05 0.05 -0.75
C PRO A 57 5.33 -0.97 -1.86
N PHE A 58 6.14 -2.00 -1.60
CA PHE A 58 6.45 -3.05 -2.57
C PHE A 58 5.53 -4.26 -2.43
N VAL A 59 5.07 -4.54 -1.21
CA VAL A 59 4.16 -5.68 -0.93
C VAL A 59 2.70 -5.31 -1.15
N THR A 60 2.29 -4.08 -0.81
CA THR A 60 0.87 -3.65 -0.94
C THR A 60 0.31 -3.75 -2.38
N PRO A 61 1.06 -3.47 -3.46
CA PRO A 61 0.55 -3.66 -4.83
C PRO A 61 0.24 -5.12 -5.19
N ALA A 62 0.78 -6.10 -4.46
CA ALA A 62 0.45 -7.51 -4.65
C ALA A 62 -0.82 -7.94 -3.87
N LEU A 63 -1.21 -7.18 -2.84
CA LEU A 63 -2.33 -7.49 -1.95
C LEU A 63 -3.65 -6.79 -2.33
N ARG A 64 -3.69 -6.10 -3.48
CA ARG A 64 -4.93 -5.47 -3.96
C ARG A 64 -5.93 -6.53 -4.40
N LYS A 65 -7.14 -6.48 -3.82
CA LYS A 65 -8.24 -7.42 -4.10
C LYS A 65 -8.65 -7.46 -5.57
N ILE A 66 -8.50 -6.34 -6.27
CA ILE A 66 -8.95 -6.17 -7.65
C ILE A 66 -7.71 -6.13 -8.53
N CYS A 67 -7.49 -7.20 -9.26
CA CYS A 67 -6.55 -7.25 -10.37
C CYS A 67 -7.31 -6.87 -11.65
N ILE A 68 -6.84 -5.88 -12.40
CA ILE A 68 -7.37 -5.60 -13.73
C ILE A 68 -6.92 -6.76 -14.64
N PRO A 69 -7.85 -7.48 -15.30
CA PRO A 69 -7.50 -8.63 -16.13
C PRO A 69 -6.67 -8.19 -17.34
N TYR A 70 -5.78 -9.07 -17.79
CA TYR A 70 -5.06 -8.86 -19.05
C TYR A 70 -6.04 -8.96 -20.22
N VAL A 71 -6.20 -7.86 -20.95
CA VAL A 71 -6.92 -7.80 -22.23
C VAL A 71 -6.01 -7.09 -23.24
N PRO A 72 -5.56 -7.78 -24.30
CA PRO A 72 -4.62 -7.19 -25.25
C PRO A 72 -5.24 -6.03 -26.01
N ALA A 73 -4.46 -4.97 -26.23
CA ALA A 73 -4.84 -3.89 -27.14
C ALA A 73 -5.02 -4.43 -28.57
N THR A 74 -6.09 -4.01 -29.23
CA THR A 74 -6.35 -4.35 -30.63
C THR A 74 -5.45 -3.52 -31.56
N PRO A 75 -5.17 -3.99 -32.79
CA PRO A 75 -4.35 -3.22 -33.75
C PRO A 75 -4.89 -1.81 -34.02
N GLN A 76 -6.22 -1.67 -34.04
CA GLN A 76 -6.89 -0.41 -34.28
C GLN A 76 -6.71 0.56 -33.11
N GLN A 77 -6.73 0.06 -31.87
CA GLN A 77 -6.40 0.87 -30.69
C GLN A 77 -4.95 1.33 -30.71
N LEU A 78 -4.02 0.45 -31.08
CA LEU A 78 -2.60 0.81 -31.23
C LEU A 78 -2.41 1.92 -32.27
N GLN A 79 -3.09 1.83 -33.42
CA GLN A 79 -3.07 2.89 -34.43
C GLN A 79 -3.64 4.21 -33.89
N ASN A 80 -4.78 4.19 -33.22
CA ASN A 80 -5.38 5.40 -32.65
C ASN A 80 -4.46 6.10 -31.65
N VAL A 81 -3.80 5.33 -30.77
CA VAL A 81 -2.83 5.87 -29.80
C VAL A 81 -1.60 6.43 -30.52
N ALA A 82 -1.06 5.73 -31.52
CA ALA A 82 0.06 6.23 -32.32
C ALA A 82 -0.27 7.54 -33.05
N THR A 83 -1.47 7.64 -33.63
CA THR A 83 -1.96 8.87 -34.26
C THR A 83 -2.14 10.01 -33.25
N ALA A 84 -2.70 9.73 -32.08
CA ALA A 84 -2.83 10.76 -31.04
C ALA A 84 -1.46 11.31 -30.62
N LEU A 85 -0.48 10.42 -30.43
CA LEU A 85 0.88 10.80 -30.02
C LEU A 85 1.66 11.53 -31.13
N SER A 86 1.42 11.22 -32.41
CA SER A 86 2.07 11.93 -33.52
C SER A 86 1.58 13.37 -33.68
N THR A 87 0.40 13.70 -33.14
CA THR A 87 -0.14 15.07 -33.13
C THR A 87 0.33 15.91 -31.94
N CYS A 88 1.06 15.33 -30.98
CA CYS A 88 1.56 16.05 -29.82
C CYS A 88 2.62 17.11 -30.23
N PRO A 89 2.51 18.38 -29.79
CA PRO A 89 3.36 19.47 -30.29
C PRO A 89 4.83 19.43 -29.87
N ALA A 90 5.16 18.73 -28.78
CA ALA A 90 6.52 18.59 -28.27
C ALA A 90 7.05 17.20 -28.61
N LYS A 91 8.38 17.06 -28.82
CA LYS A 91 9.05 15.75 -28.82
C LYS A 91 8.60 15.03 -27.56
N VAL A 92 7.77 14.01 -27.74
CA VAL A 92 7.18 13.24 -26.64
C VAL A 92 8.30 12.82 -25.70
N SER A 93 8.23 13.30 -24.46
CA SER A 93 9.04 12.76 -23.36
C SER A 93 8.91 11.24 -23.33
N PRO A 94 9.88 10.50 -22.75
CA PRO A 94 9.88 9.05 -22.74
C PRO A 94 8.49 8.48 -22.47
N LEU A 95 7.93 7.75 -23.45
CA LEU A 95 6.59 7.21 -23.35
C LEU A 95 6.60 6.09 -22.32
N VAL A 96 5.78 6.22 -21.28
CA VAL A 96 5.59 5.18 -20.26
C VAL A 96 4.23 4.53 -20.49
N ASP A 97 4.25 3.22 -20.70
CA ASP A 97 3.05 2.40 -20.83
C ASP A 97 2.73 1.75 -19.48
N LEU A 98 1.70 2.27 -18.80
CA LEU A 98 1.30 1.80 -17.49
C LEU A 98 0.41 0.57 -17.62
N GLY A 99 0.98 -0.59 -17.26
CA GLY A 99 0.27 -1.87 -17.37
C GLY A 99 0.44 -2.54 -18.73
N SER A 100 1.66 -2.52 -19.27
CA SER A 100 2.01 -3.01 -20.61
C SER A 100 1.56 -4.43 -20.97
N GLY A 101 1.25 -5.29 -19.98
CA GLY A 101 0.88 -6.67 -20.25
C GLY A 101 2.00 -7.41 -20.99
N ASP A 102 1.79 -7.68 -22.28
CA ASP A 102 2.78 -8.33 -23.17
C ASP A 102 3.73 -7.34 -23.88
N GLY A 103 3.60 -6.04 -23.64
CA GLY A 103 4.49 -5.02 -24.20
C GLY A 103 4.21 -4.63 -25.65
N ARG A 104 3.05 -5.01 -26.22
CA ARG A 104 2.73 -4.70 -27.62
C ARG A 104 2.65 -3.21 -27.94
N VAL A 105 2.22 -2.38 -26.98
CA VAL A 105 2.17 -0.91 -27.15
C VAL A 105 3.58 -0.36 -27.31
N VAL A 106 4.48 -0.73 -26.38
CA VAL A 106 5.89 -0.30 -26.41
C VAL A 106 6.60 -0.83 -27.64
N SER A 107 6.41 -2.10 -28.02
CA SER A 107 7.03 -2.66 -29.24
C SER A 107 6.52 -1.96 -30.51
N CYS A 108 5.22 -1.71 -30.61
CA CYS A 108 4.64 -1.01 -31.75
C CYS A 108 5.21 0.42 -31.85
N PHE A 109 5.30 1.13 -30.72
CA PHE A 109 5.81 2.49 -30.69
C PHE A 109 7.32 2.56 -30.91
N PHE A 110 8.10 1.65 -30.34
CA PHE A 110 9.54 1.53 -30.58
C PHE A 110 9.81 1.33 -32.08
N PHE A 111 9.04 0.47 -32.75
CA PHE A 111 9.19 0.26 -34.19
C PHE A 111 8.77 1.50 -35.01
N PHE A 112 7.73 2.24 -34.57
CA PHE A 112 7.23 3.41 -35.29
C PHE A 112 8.09 4.68 -35.12
N PHE A 113 8.75 4.85 -33.96
CA PHE A 113 9.50 6.07 -33.62
C PHE A 113 11.02 5.96 -33.80
N PHE A 114 11.57 4.75 -33.98
CA PHE A 114 13.01 4.54 -34.17
C PHE A 114 13.42 4.07 -35.59
N HIS A 115 12.45 3.87 -36.50
CA HIS A 115 12.72 3.54 -37.91
C HIS A 115 12.46 4.71 -38.88
N PHE A 116 12.29 5.94 -38.38
CA PHE A 116 12.31 7.20 -39.13
C PHE A 116 12.99 8.27 -38.27
#